data_AF-A0A1Q6R2L9-F1
#
_entry.id   AF-A0A1Q6R2L9-F1
#
_cell.length_a   1.000
_cell.length_b   1.000
_cell.length_c   1.000
_cell.angle_alpha   90.00
_cell.angle_beta   90.00
_cell.angle_gamma   90.00
#
_symmetry.space_group_name_H-M   'P 1'
#
loop_
_entity.id
_entity.type
_entity.pdbx_description
1 polymer ?
#
loop_
_entity_poly.entity_id
_entity_poly.type
_entity_poly.pdbx_seq_one_letter_code
_entity_poly.pdbx_strand_id
1 'polypeptide(L)'
;MKRFFCLFLCLCLFLPGCSGELMKNPVTFYYPRREYQYGAEDGVISSEQREASGHADDLHYLLSLYLIGPSSDELVSPLPWGTRLLGVNRQDGTITLELTDTSFTMTDTEFTLACACLTMTTLSITGGDEVTITSGSRSVTMSRDSLTLIDDSTASTTEETK
;
A
#
# COMPACT_ATOMS: atom_id res chain seq x y z
N MET A 1 48.48 21.06 15.70
CA MET A 1 47.75 19.79 15.89
C MET A 1 46.31 19.99 16.40
N LYS A 2 45.58 21.04 15.97
CA LYS A 2 44.16 21.27 16.34
C LYS A 2 43.21 21.32 15.13
N ARG A 3 43.74 21.56 13.92
CA ARG A 3 42.97 21.64 12.67
C ARG A 3 42.63 20.28 12.05
N PHE A 4 43.41 19.24 12.36
CA PHE A 4 43.14 17.87 11.91
C PHE A 4 42.05 17.17 12.72
N PHE A 5 41.84 17.57 13.98
CA PHE A 5 40.83 16.95 14.85
C PHE A 5 39.40 17.32 14.43
N CYS A 6 39.20 18.51 13.85
CA CYS A 6 37.89 18.92 13.32
C CYS A 6 37.53 18.20 12.01
N LEU A 7 38.52 17.84 11.18
CA LEU A 7 38.25 17.18 9.90
C LEU A 7 37.82 15.72 10.07
N PHE A 8 38.28 15.05 11.14
CA PHE A 8 37.87 13.68 11.46
C PHE A 8 36.48 13.62 12.11
N LEU A 9 36.07 14.66 12.84
CA LEU A 9 34.77 14.73 13.52
C LEU A 9 33.61 14.98 12.53
N CYS A 10 33.85 15.71 11.44
CA CYS A 10 32.84 15.94 10.40
C CYS A 10 32.60 14.73 9.48
N LEU A 11 33.55 13.78 9.40
CA LEU A 11 33.42 12.60 8.54
C LEU A 11 32.50 11.52 9.13
N CYS A 12 32.26 11.54 10.44
CA CYS A 12 31.35 10.58 11.10
C CYS A 12 29.86 10.98 11.04
N LEU A 13 29.53 12.19 10.56
CA LEU A 13 28.15 12.69 10.47
C LEU A 13 27.48 12.45 9.11
N PHE A 14 28.20 11.85 8.15
CA PHE A 14 27.70 11.50 6.82
C PHE A 14 27.53 10.00 6.62
N LEU A 15 27.37 9.23 7.70
CA LEU A 15 26.75 7.92 7.57
C LEU A 15 25.24 8.17 7.50
N PRO A 16 24.57 8.06 6.35
CA PRO A 16 23.14 7.79 6.37
C PRO A 16 23.01 6.52 7.20
N GLY A 17 22.50 6.66 8.40
CA GLY A 17 22.13 5.56 9.27
C GLY A 17 20.96 4.84 8.61
N CYS A 18 21.22 4.10 7.53
CA CYS A 18 20.37 3.02 7.10
C CYS A 18 20.61 1.89 8.11
N SER A 19 20.10 2.10 9.32
CA SER A 19 19.94 1.04 10.31
C SER A 19 18.78 0.18 9.81
N GLY A 20 18.98 -0.50 8.68
CA GLY A 20 18.11 -1.55 8.21
C GLY A 20 18.31 -2.73 9.12
N GLU A 21 17.63 -2.73 10.27
CA GLU A 21 17.44 -3.95 11.04
C GLU A 21 16.84 -4.96 10.08
N LEU A 22 17.51 -6.10 9.91
CA LEU A 22 17.14 -7.07 8.90
C LEU A 22 15.82 -7.72 9.34
N MET A 23 14.70 -7.19 8.83
CA MET A 23 13.37 -7.64 9.23
C MET A 23 13.19 -9.11 8.88
N LYS A 24 12.71 -9.89 9.85
CA LYS A 24 12.44 -11.31 9.63
C LYS A 24 11.07 -11.48 9.01
N ASN A 25 11.03 -11.88 7.74
CA ASN A 25 9.81 -12.08 6.94
C ASN A 25 8.94 -10.80 6.86
N PRO A 26 9.45 -9.73 6.23
CA PRO A 26 8.69 -8.50 6.09
C PRO A 26 7.45 -8.71 5.21
N VAL A 27 6.37 -8.05 5.59
CA VAL A 27 5.13 -7.94 4.81
C VAL A 27 4.97 -6.51 4.33
N THR A 28 4.67 -6.36 3.05
CA THR A 28 4.45 -5.05 2.41
C THR A 28 3.00 -4.61 2.59
N PHE A 29 2.80 -3.42 3.13
CA PHE A 29 1.51 -2.76 3.28
C PHE A 29 1.47 -1.48 2.45
N TYR A 30 0.39 -1.26 1.70
CA TYR A 30 0.25 -0.12 0.79
C TYR A 30 -0.74 0.90 1.35
N TYR A 31 -0.34 2.16 1.42
CA TYR A 31 -1.13 3.25 2.00
C TYR A 31 -1.03 4.52 1.13
N PRO A 32 -2.04 5.41 1.16
CA PRO A 32 -1.88 6.75 0.61
C PRO A 32 -0.71 7.48 1.26
N ARG A 33 0.03 8.21 0.44
CA ARG A 33 0.98 9.19 0.94
C ARG A 33 0.23 10.34 1.60
N ARG A 34 0.78 10.83 2.70
CA ARG A 34 0.32 12.03 3.40
C ARG A 34 0.48 13.27 2.54
N GLU A 35 1.62 13.36 1.87
CA GLU A 35 1.95 14.43 0.94
C GLU A 35 2.46 13.79 -0.36
N TYR A 36 1.95 14.28 -1.49
CA TYR A 36 2.45 13.91 -2.81
C TYR A 36 2.47 15.16 -3.67
N GLN A 37 3.47 15.26 -4.55
CA GLN A 37 3.61 16.38 -5.47
C GLN A 37 3.09 15.97 -6.84
N TYR A 38 2.23 16.81 -7.41
CA TYR A 38 1.72 16.60 -8.76
C TYR A 38 2.88 16.65 -9.77
N GLY A 39 3.10 15.57 -10.52
CA GLY A 39 4.19 15.44 -11.49
C GLY A 39 5.50 14.85 -10.96
N ALA A 40 5.56 14.45 -9.68
CA ALA A 40 6.61 13.56 -9.21
C ALA A 40 6.41 12.14 -9.79
N GLU A 41 7.50 11.39 -9.99
CA GLU A 41 7.43 9.98 -10.42
C GLU A 41 6.67 9.12 -9.39
N ASP A 42 6.69 9.54 -8.13
CA ASP A 42 6.01 8.86 -7.03
C ASP A 42 4.51 9.20 -7.02
N GLY A 43 3.69 8.18 -7.28
CA GLY A 43 2.23 8.27 -7.25
C GLY A 43 1.64 8.49 -5.84
N VAL A 44 0.31 8.58 -5.77
CA VAL A 44 -0.46 8.86 -4.55
C VAL A 44 -0.36 7.75 -3.50
N ILE A 45 0.01 6.53 -3.91
CA ILE A 45 0.13 5.36 -3.03
C ILE A 45 1.60 4.98 -2.91
N SER A 46 2.00 4.63 -1.68
CA SER A 46 3.33 4.09 -1.37
C SER A 46 3.20 2.88 -0.45
N SER A 47 4.32 2.27 -0.08
CA SER A 47 4.34 1.11 0.81
C SER A 47 5.32 1.26 1.96
N GLU A 48 5.04 0.51 3.02
CA GLU A 48 5.97 0.24 4.10
C GLU A 48 6.10 -1.27 4.30
N GLN A 49 7.24 -1.71 4.83
CA GLN A 49 7.43 -3.08 5.28
C GLN A 49 7.26 -3.15 6.80
N ARG A 50 6.51 -4.15 7.27
CA ARG A 50 6.35 -4.44 8.71
C ARG A 50 6.59 -5.92 8.99
N GLU A 51 7.10 -6.24 10.18
CA GLU A 51 7.27 -7.63 10.59
C GLU A 51 5.92 -8.29 10.87
N ALA A 52 5.74 -9.50 10.35
CA ALA A 52 4.54 -10.30 10.60
C ALA A 52 4.50 -10.93 12.00
N SER A 53 5.54 -10.79 12.83
CA SER A 53 5.61 -11.34 14.20
C SER A 53 5.28 -12.85 14.30
N GLY A 54 5.61 -13.63 13.28
CA GLY A 54 5.31 -15.07 13.20
C GLY A 54 3.95 -15.42 12.57
N HIS A 55 3.17 -14.42 12.14
CA HIS A 55 1.85 -14.57 11.53
C HIS A 55 1.86 -14.31 10.01
N ALA A 56 2.97 -14.59 9.32
CA ALA A 56 3.13 -14.29 7.90
C ALA A 56 2.12 -15.02 7.00
N ASP A 57 1.61 -16.18 7.44
CA ASP A 57 0.62 -16.97 6.70
C ASP A 57 -0.84 -16.72 7.16
N ASP A 58 -1.05 -15.87 8.17
CA ASP A 58 -2.39 -15.52 8.68
C ASP A 58 -2.88 -14.22 8.05
N LEU A 59 -3.58 -14.35 6.93
CA LEU A 59 -4.11 -13.21 6.18
C LEU A 59 -5.06 -12.35 7.03
N HIS A 60 -5.88 -12.97 7.88
CA HIS A 60 -6.81 -12.21 8.73
C HIS A 60 -6.04 -11.35 9.74
N TYR A 61 -4.99 -11.90 10.35
CA TYR A 61 -4.09 -11.15 11.22
C TYR A 61 -3.41 -10.00 10.48
N LEU A 62 -2.81 -10.27 9.32
CA LEU A 62 -2.06 -9.27 8.56
C LEU A 62 -2.96 -8.11 8.11
N LEU A 63 -4.18 -8.41 7.65
CA LEU A 63 -5.13 -7.37 7.26
C LEU A 63 -5.73 -6.65 8.48
N SER A 64 -5.82 -7.31 9.64
CA SER A 64 -6.16 -6.61 10.89
C SER A 64 -5.05 -5.65 11.32
N LEU A 65 -3.79 -6.05 11.16
CA LEU A 65 -2.61 -5.19 11.39
C LEU A 65 -2.57 -4.02 10.40
N TYR A 66 -2.97 -4.24 9.14
CA TYR A 66 -3.15 -3.16 8.16
C TYR A 66 -4.13 -2.09 8.65
N LEU A 67 -5.27 -2.51 9.22
CA LEU A 67 -6.34 -1.62 9.71
C LEU A 67 -5.97 -0.83 10.98
N ILE A 68 -4.92 -1.22 11.70
CA ILE A 68 -4.36 -0.40 12.79
C ILE A 68 -3.74 0.90 12.22
N GLY A 69 -3.29 0.87 10.97
CA GLY A 69 -2.67 1.99 10.27
C GLY A 69 -1.17 1.79 10.02
N PRO A 70 -0.56 2.71 9.25
CA PRO A 70 0.87 2.68 8.94
C PRO A 70 1.73 3.03 10.16
N SER A 71 2.98 2.55 10.18
CA SER A 71 4.00 2.97 11.14
C SER A 71 4.72 4.24 10.70
N SER A 72 4.81 4.45 9.39
CA SER A 72 5.40 5.63 8.80
C SER A 72 4.49 6.85 8.98
N ASP A 73 5.01 7.90 9.61
CA ASP A 73 4.67 9.27 9.19
C ASP A 73 4.99 9.40 7.69
N GLU A 74 4.46 10.28 6.86
CA GLU A 74 4.48 10.12 5.37
C GLU A 74 3.37 9.22 4.82
N LEU A 75 2.83 8.26 5.58
CA LEU A 75 1.67 7.45 5.17
C LEU A 75 0.43 7.79 6.02
N VAL A 76 -0.76 7.50 5.49
CA VAL A 76 -2.04 7.75 6.19
C VAL A 76 -2.93 6.51 6.08
N SER A 77 -3.71 6.21 7.13
CA SER A 77 -4.75 5.18 7.05
C SER A 77 -5.88 5.65 6.10
N PRO A 78 -6.18 4.92 5.02
CA PRO A 78 -7.22 5.32 4.08
C PRO A 78 -8.64 4.99 4.58
N LEU A 79 -8.76 4.10 5.57
CA LEU A 79 -10.03 3.69 6.14
C LEU A 79 -10.29 4.44 7.47
N PRO A 80 -11.56 4.76 7.79
CA PRO A 80 -11.93 5.41 9.03
C PRO A 80 -11.44 4.65 10.27
N TRP A 81 -11.20 5.39 11.34
CA TRP A 81 -10.85 4.77 12.61
C TRP A 81 -11.97 3.85 13.10
N GLY A 82 -11.59 2.66 13.55
CA GLY A 82 -12.53 1.64 14.03
C GLY A 82 -13.05 0.68 12.95
N THR A 83 -12.66 0.84 11.68
CA THR A 83 -12.89 -0.18 10.65
C THR A 83 -12.24 -1.50 11.06
N ARG A 84 -12.99 -2.60 11.01
CA ARG A 84 -12.49 -3.96 11.30
C ARG A 84 -12.79 -4.92 10.16
N LEU A 85 -11.95 -5.92 10.02
CA LEU A 85 -12.19 -7.08 9.17
C LEU A 85 -13.16 -8.03 9.88
N LEU A 86 -14.28 -8.31 9.22
CA LEU A 86 -15.32 -9.24 9.69
C LEU A 86 -15.10 -10.65 9.13
N GLY A 87 -14.60 -10.74 7.91
CA GLY A 87 -14.42 -12.01 7.23
C GLY A 87 -13.44 -11.92 6.07
N VAL A 88 -12.83 -13.07 5.79
CA VAL A 88 -11.97 -13.30 4.62
C VAL A 88 -12.42 -14.60 3.98
N ASN A 89 -12.74 -14.55 2.69
CA ASN A 89 -13.01 -15.73 1.89
C ASN A 89 -12.06 -15.78 0.69
N ARG A 90 -11.63 -16.98 0.29
CA ARG A 90 -10.78 -17.17 -0.89
C ARG A 90 -11.44 -18.23 -1.79
N GLN A 91 -11.76 -17.83 -3.00
CA GLN A 91 -12.40 -18.69 -3.99
C GLN A 91 -11.90 -18.36 -5.38
N ASP A 92 -11.44 -19.38 -6.12
CA ASP A 92 -11.11 -19.29 -7.55
C ASP A 92 -10.17 -18.12 -7.94
N GLY A 93 -9.17 -17.82 -7.10
CA GLY A 93 -8.21 -16.72 -7.34
C GLY A 93 -8.66 -15.36 -6.80
N THR A 94 -9.93 -15.23 -6.44
CA THR A 94 -10.55 -14.03 -5.86
C THR A 94 -10.56 -14.10 -4.33
N ILE A 95 -10.23 -12.99 -3.69
CA ILE A 95 -10.26 -12.82 -2.24
C ILE A 95 -11.37 -11.85 -1.89
N THR A 96 -12.34 -12.28 -1.08
CA THR A 96 -13.41 -11.42 -0.59
C THR A 96 -13.09 -10.99 0.84
N LEU A 97 -13.05 -9.69 1.06
CA LEU A 97 -12.84 -9.05 2.35
C LEU A 97 -14.14 -8.37 2.78
N GLU A 98 -14.67 -8.77 3.93
CA GLU A 98 -15.83 -8.12 4.54
C GLU A 98 -15.37 -7.20 5.66
N LEU A 99 -15.69 -5.92 5.58
CA LEU A 99 -15.35 -4.90 6.57
C LEU A 99 -16.60 -4.44 7.33
N THR A 100 -16.42 -3.95 8.55
CA THR A 100 -17.46 -3.21 9.27
C THR A 100 -17.95 -2.04 8.44
N ASP A 101 -19.25 -1.74 8.52
CA ASP A 101 -19.84 -0.61 7.79
C ASP A 101 -19.41 0.75 8.37
N THR A 102 -18.26 1.23 7.91
CA THR A 102 -17.75 2.58 8.15
C THR A 102 -17.64 3.38 6.86
N SER A 103 -17.93 2.77 5.71
CA SER A 103 -17.79 3.38 4.39
C SER A 103 -18.78 4.53 4.16
N PHE A 104 -19.87 4.60 4.92
CA PHE A 104 -20.86 5.69 4.83
C PHE A 104 -20.28 7.08 5.18
N THR A 105 -19.14 7.14 5.88
CA THR A 105 -18.47 8.41 6.22
C THR A 105 -17.50 8.88 5.13
N MET A 106 -17.36 8.11 4.04
CA MET A 106 -16.36 8.33 2.99
C MET A 106 -17.00 8.71 1.67
N THR A 107 -16.36 9.59 0.92
CA THR A 107 -16.69 9.84 -0.49
C THR A 107 -16.41 8.61 -1.37
N ASP A 108 -16.86 8.64 -2.62
CA ASP A 108 -16.56 7.59 -3.61
C ASP A 108 -15.08 7.50 -3.94
N THR A 109 -14.41 8.64 -4.07
CA THR A 109 -12.97 8.68 -4.36
C THR A 109 -12.15 8.16 -3.18
N GLU A 110 -12.47 8.55 -1.94
CA GLU A 110 -11.76 8.05 -0.75
C GLU A 110 -11.95 6.55 -0.58
N PHE A 111 -13.17 6.04 -0.76
CA PHE A 111 -13.43 4.61 -0.64
C PHE A 111 -12.74 3.80 -1.75
N THR A 112 -12.72 4.32 -2.97
CA THR A 112 -12.02 3.70 -4.10
C THR A 112 -10.52 3.66 -3.86
N LEU A 113 -9.92 4.76 -3.39
CA LEU A 113 -8.50 4.81 -3.03
C LEU A 113 -8.16 3.84 -1.89
N ALA A 114 -9.03 3.74 -0.87
CA ALA A 114 -8.88 2.77 0.21
C ALA A 114 -8.93 1.32 -0.29
N CYS A 115 -9.86 1.03 -1.21
CA CYS A 115 -9.98 -0.29 -1.83
C CYS A 115 -8.74 -0.61 -2.69
N ALA A 116 -8.18 0.36 -3.40
CA ALA A 116 -6.96 0.18 -4.18
C ALA A 116 -5.76 -0.18 -3.28
N CYS A 117 -5.57 0.57 -2.19
CA CYS A 117 -4.51 0.32 -1.22
C CYS A 117 -4.64 -1.08 -0.57
N LEU A 118 -5.85 -1.43 -0.14
CA LEU A 118 -6.13 -2.72 0.48
C LEU A 118 -6.01 -3.88 -0.53
N THR A 119 -6.41 -3.67 -1.78
CA THR A 119 -6.20 -4.64 -2.87
C THR A 119 -4.72 -4.88 -3.11
N MET A 120 -3.90 -3.84 -3.28
CA MET A 120 -2.46 -4.00 -3.48
C MET A 120 -1.79 -4.73 -2.32
N THR A 121 -2.15 -4.39 -1.09
CA THR A 121 -1.70 -5.09 0.13
C THR A 121 -2.06 -6.57 0.07
N THR A 122 -3.34 -6.88 -0.17
CA THR A 122 -3.86 -8.24 -0.17
C THR A 122 -3.25 -9.08 -1.28
N LEU A 123 -3.10 -8.53 -2.49
CA LEU A 123 -2.48 -9.22 -3.62
C LEU A 123 -0.97 -9.38 -3.43
N SER A 124 -0.29 -8.45 -2.76
CA SER A 124 1.12 -8.59 -2.40
C SER A 124 1.35 -9.71 -1.38
N ILE A 125 0.43 -9.89 -0.43
CA ILE A 125 0.52 -10.94 0.58
C ILE A 125 0.21 -12.32 -0.02
N THR A 126 -0.82 -12.39 -0.85
CA THR A 126 -1.43 -13.67 -1.20
C THR A 126 -1.14 -14.17 -2.62
N GLY A 127 -0.63 -13.30 -3.50
CA GLY A 127 -0.46 -13.62 -4.91
C GLY A 127 -1.75 -13.99 -5.65
N GLY A 128 -2.93 -13.59 -5.13
CA GLY A 128 -4.21 -13.77 -5.83
C GLY A 128 -4.33 -12.88 -7.07
N ASP A 129 -5.47 -12.99 -7.76
CA ASP A 129 -5.73 -12.27 -9.01
C ASP A 129 -6.55 -11.01 -8.76
N GLU A 130 -7.58 -11.14 -7.92
CA GLU A 130 -8.55 -10.10 -7.64
C GLU A 130 -8.95 -10.05 -6.16
N VAL A 131 -9.39 -8.86 -5.73
CA VAL A 131 -9.93 -8.64 -4.39
C VAL A 131 -11.29 -7.97 -4.52
N THR A 132 -12.29 -8.52 -3.83
CA THR A 132 -13.60 -7.89 -3.63
C THR A 132 -13.69 -7.40 -2.19
N ILE A 133 -13.93 -6.11 -2.00
CA ILE A 133 -14.02 -5.47 -0.69
C ILE A 133 -15.45 -5.01 -0.48
N THR A 134 -16.08 -5.47 0.60
CA THR A 134 -17.43 -5.07 0.99
C THR A 134 -17.40 -4.31 2.31
N SER A 135 -18.19 -3.23 2.40
CA SER A 135 -18.41 -2.47 3.62
C SER A 135 -19.82 -1.90 3.58
N GLY A 136 -20.73 -2.49 4.36
CA GLY A 136 -22.14 -2.13 4.33
C GLY A 136 -22.77 -2.44 2.97
N SER A 137 -23.40 -1.44 2.35
CA SER A 137 -24.00 -1.55 1.01
C SER A 137 -23.00 -1.35 -0.14
N ARG A 138 -21.76 -0.96 0.16
CA ARG A 138 -20.74 -0.66 -0.87
C ARG A 138 -19.88 -1.90 -1.12
N SER A 139 -19.60 -2.17 -2.39
CA SER A 139 -18.75 -3.27 -2.85
C SER A 139 -17.90 -2.81 -4.03
N VAL A 140 -16.60 -3.10 -3.99
CA VAL A 140 -15.65 -2.79 -5.06
C VAL A 140 -14.79 -4.03 -5.33
N THR A 141 -14.64 -4.38 -6.60
CA THR A 141 -13.75 -5.45 -7.05
C THR A 141 -12.62 -4.85 -7.87
N MET A 142 -11.38 -5.23 -7.57
CA MET A 142 -10.18 -4.74 -8.25
C MET A 142 -9.21 -5.88 -8.51
N SER A 143 -8.63 -5.88 -9.71
CA SER A 143 -7.53 -6.75 -10.12
C SER A 143 -6.20 -6.00 -10.11
N ARG A 144 -5.09 -6.75 -10.19
CA ARG A 144 -3.76 -6.15 -10.38
C ARG A 144 -3.69 -5.26 -11.63
N ASP A 145 -4.28 -5.72 -12.73
CA ASP A 145 -4.25 -5.01 -14.02
C ASP A 145 -5.07 -3.71 -13.99
N SER A 146 -6.12 -3.66 -13.17
CA SER A 146 -6.93 -2.44 -12.99
C SER A 146 -6.17 -1.33 -12.24
N LEU A 147 -5.12 -1.69 -11.51
CA LEU A 147 -4.32 -0.77 -10.69
C LEU A 147 -3.07 -0.26 -11.41
N THR A 148 -2.64 -0.97 -12.46
CA THR A 148 -1.59 -0.48 -13.35
C THR A 148 -2.21 0.49 -14.36
N LEU A 149 -2.00 1.79 -14.16
CA LEU A 149 -2.26 2.78 -15.19
C LEU A 149 -1.21 2.61 -16.30
N ILE A 150 -1.46 1.70 -17.23
CA ILE A 150 -0.71 1.64 -18.48
C ILE A 150 -1.28 2.78 -19.34
N ASP A 151 -0.46 3.79 -19.60
CA ASP A 151 -0.76 4.82 -20.58
C ASP A 151 -0.66 4.20 -21.98
N ASP A 152 -1.72 3.55 -22.45
CA ASP A 152 -1.81 3.00 -23.81
C ASP A 152 -2.02 4.08 -24.89
N SER A 153 -1.81 5.36 -24.56
CA SER A 153 -2.05 6.48 -25.48
C SER A 153 -1.03 6.60 -26.62
N THR A 154 -0.03 5.72 -26.72
CA THR A 154 0.95 5.76 -27.83
C THR A 154 0.96 4.50 -28.69
N ALA A 155 -0.08 4.30 -29.51
CA ALA A 155 0.04 3.57 -30.78
C ALA A 155 -1.15 3.82 -31.72
N SER A 156 -1.28 5.03 -32.25
CA SER A 156 -1.94 5.22 -33.55
C SER A 156 -1.08 6.11 -34.45
N THR A 157 0.10 5.63 -34.83
CA THR A 157 0.75 6.15 -36.03
C THR A 157 -0.03 5.60 -37.20
N THR A 158 -0.84 6.44 -37.81
CA THR A 158 -1.51 6.20 -39.08
C THR A 158 -0.48 5.80 -40.13
N GLU A 159 -0.48 4.53 -40.54
CA GLU A 159 0.08 4.14 -41.83
C GLU A 159 -0.86 4.68 -42.91
N GLU A 160 -0.66 5.93 -43.35
CA GLU A 160 -1.18 6.37 -44.64
C GLU A 160 -0.29 5.77 -45.73
N THR A 161 -0.72 4.62 -46.23
CA THR A 161 -0.32 4.12 -47.54
C THR A 161 -1.11 4.89 -48.60
N LYS A 162 -0.43 5.74 -49.38
CA LYS A 162 -0.44 5.75 -50.86
C LYS A 162 0.07 7.07 -51.45
#